data_AF-A0A2M7ECE7-F1
#
_entry.id   AF-A0A2M7ECE7-F1
#
_cell.length_a   1.000
_cell.length_b   1.000
_cell.length_c   1.000
_cell.angle_alpha   90.00
_cell.angle_beta   90.00
_cell.angle_gamma   90.00
#
_symmetry.space_group_name_H-M   'P 1'
#
loop_
_entity.id
_entity.type
_entity.pdbx_description
1 polymer ?
#
loop_
_entity_poly.entity_id
_entity_poly.type
_entity_poly.pdbx_seq_one_letter_code
_entity_poly.pdbx_strand_id
1 'polypeptide(L)'
;MKQFIKFLSIAVIAFLFLTATAFAEKVTFVKEYNYNASDLDSKVSSRAIALEQVKRLLLEELGTYLISETEVKNFRLTKDQITTYSAGVVSAEVVDLC
;
A
#
# COMPACT_ATOMS: atom_id res chain seq x y z
N MET A 1 -0.80 38.95 34.72
CA MET A 1 -1.66 37.84 34.27
C MET A 1 -1.95 37.84 32.76
N LYS A 2 -2.55 38.88 32.17
CA LYS A 2 -2.87 38.90 30.71
C LYS A 2 -1.68 38.67 29.77
N GLN A 3 -0.52 39.23 30.08
CA GLN A 3 0.70 39.05 29.26
C GLN A 3 1.26 37.62 29.33
N PHE A 4 1.12 36.97 30.48
CA PHE A 4 1.56 35.59 30.68
C PHE A 4 0.67 34.60 29.91
N ILE A 5 -0.64 34.86 29.88
CA ILE A 5 -1.62 34.08 29.10
C ILE A 5 -1.33 34.23 27.60
N LYS A 6 -0.99 35.44 27.12
CA LYS A 6 -0.59 35.66 25.72
C LYS A 6 0.66 34.88 25.36
N PHE A 7 1.67 34.90 26.22
CA PHE A 7 2.91 34.17 26.01
C PHE A 7 2.68 32.65 25.96
N LEU A 8 1.85 32.15 26.89
CA LEU A 8 1.44 30.75 26.91
C LEU A 8 0.67 30.35 25.64
N SER A 9 -0.26 31.19 25.17
CA SER A 9 -1.01 30.92 23.94
C SER A 9 -0.10 30.89 22.70
N ILE A 10 0.90 31.78 22.61
CA ILE A 10 1.86 31.78 21.50
C ILE A 10 2.74 30.53 21.53
N ALA A 11 3.18 30.09 22.72
CA ALA A 11 3.96 28.88 22.88
C ALA A 11 3.19 27.61 22.47
N VAL A 12 1.89 27.52 22.82
CA VAL A 12 1.03 26.40 22.42
C VAL A 12 0.81 26.39 20.90
N ILE A 13 0.60 27.55 20.29
CA ILE A 13 0.45 27.66 18.83
C ILE A 13 1.76 27.26 18.13
N ALA A 14 2.92 27.72 18.60
CA ALA A 14 4.21 27.34 18.04
C ALA A 14 4.48 25.82 18.16
N PHE A 15 4.08 25.20 19.27
CA PHE A 15 4.20 23.75 19.46
C PHE A 15 3.32 22.95 18.49
N LEU A 16 2.14 23.47 18.15
CA LEU A 16 1.24 22.86 17.17
C LEU A 16 1.83 22.84 15.75
N PHE A 17 2.69 23.82 15.40
CA PHE A 17 3.33 23.86 14.07
C PHE A 17 4.50 22.88 13.92
N LEU A 18 5.05 22.35 15.01
CA LEU A 18 6.19 21.41 14.96
C LEU A 18 5.79 19.99 14.51
N THR A 19 4.51 19.63 14.54
CA THR A 19 4.04 18.26 14.25
C THR A 19 3.71 18.01 12.77
N ALA A 20 3.91 18.99 11.89
CA ALA A 20 3.38 18.98 10.52
C ALA A 20 4.18 18.15 9.50
N THR A 21 5.13 17.31 9.90
CA THR A 21 5.97 16.53 8.96
C THR A 21 5.70 15.03 9.04
N ALA A 22 4.54 14.62 8.52
CA ALA A 22 4.29 13.22 8.20
C ALA A 22 4.66 12.97 6.74
N PHE A 23 5.85 12.41 6.49
CA PHE A 23 6.23 11.88 5.18
C PHE A 23 5.71 10.45 5.05
N ALA A 24 4.62 10.27 4.29
CA ALA A 24 4.16 8.95 3.89
C ALA A 24 4.81 8.59 2.55
N GLU A 25 5.84 7.75 2.60
CA GLU A 25 6.48 7.20 1.41
C GLU A 25 5.54 6.19 0.74
N LYS A 26 5.27 6.39 -0.55
CA LYS A 26 4.43 5.48 -1.34
C LYS A 26 5.31 4.44 -2.00
N VAL A 27 4.99 3.16 -1.82
CA VAL A 27 5.66 2.05 -2.50
C VAL A 27 4.76 1.53 -3.61
N THR A 28 5.32 1.40 -4.81
CA THR A 28 4.61 0.95 -6.02
C THR A 28 5.22 -0.36 -6.52
N PHE A 29 4.37 -1.34 -6.80
CA PHE A 29 4.76 -2.64 -7.36
C PHE A 29 4.24 -2.77 -8.78
N VAL A 30 5.10 -3.19 -9.70
CA VAL A 30 4.74 -3.41 -11.11
C VAL A 30 5.19 -4.81 -11.51
N LYS A 31 4.26 -5.59 -12.07
CA LYS A 31 4.50 -6.94 -12.56
C LYS A 31 3.86 -7.15 -13.92
N GLU A 32 4.52 -7.98 -14.71
CA GLU A 32 4.05 -8.45 -16.00
C GLU A 32 3.84 -9.97 -15.92
N TYR A 33 2.83 -10.48 -16.62
CA TYR A 33 2.60 -11.91 -16.77
C TYR A 33 2.20 -12.23 -18.21
N ASN A 34 2.94 -13.17 -18.81
CA ASN A 34 2.67 -13.67 -20.15
C ASN A 34 2.03 -15.06 -20.05
N TYR A 35 0.79 -15.17 -20.50
CA TYR A 35 0.06 -16.44 -20.54
C TYR A 35 0.29 -17.16 -21.87
N ASN A 36 0.75 -18.41 -21.79
CA ASN A 36 0.83 -19.29 -22.94
C ASN A 36 -0.53 -19.99 -23.13
N ALA A 37 -1.30 -19.50 -24.10
CA ALA A 37 -2.60 -20.05 -24.44
C ALA A 37 -2.49 -21.46 -25.03
N SER A 38 -3.39 -22.35 -24.62
CA SER A 38 -3.58 -23.67 -25.23
C SER A 38 -4.53 -23.58 -26.42
N ASP A 39 -4.60 -24.63 -27.24
CA ASP A 39 -5.54 -24.73 -28.37
C ASP A 39 -7.01 -24.65 -27.93
N LEU A 40 -7.29 -24.93 -26.66
CA LEU A 40 -8.62 -24.84 -26.06
C LEU A 40 -8.98 -23.43 -25.57
N ASP A 41 -8.01 -22.51 -25.52
CA ASP A 41 -8.20 -21.19 -24.97
C ASP A 41 -8.67 -20.18 -26.01
N SER A 42 -9.66 -19.38 -25.61
CA SER A 42 -10.04 -18.19 -26.35
C SER A 42 -9.15 -17.00 -25.97
N LYS A 43 -9.16 -15.94 -26.80
CA LYS A 43 -8.51 -14.67 -26.44
C LYS A 43 -9.03 -14.11 -25.11
N VAL A 44 -10.32 -14.32 -24.83
CA VAL A 44 -10.97 -13.85 -23.60
C VAL A 44 -10.50 -14.65 -22.39
N SER A 45 -10.48 -15.99 -22.47
CA SER A 45 -9.98 -16.84 -21.37
C SER A 45 -8.50 -16.59 -21.11
N SER A 46 -7.70 -16.50 -22.18
CA SER A 46 -6.26 -16.19 -22.08
C SER A 46 -5.99 -14.88 -21.34
N ARG A 47 -6.73 -13.82 -21.69
CA ARG A 47 -6.61 -12.51 -21.04
C ARG A 47 -7.09 -12.55 -19.59
N ALA A 48 -8.19 -13.24 -19.31
CA ALA A 48 -8.69 -13.39 -17.96
C ALA A 48 -7.68 -14.11 -17.05
N ILE A 49 -7.10 -15.21 -17.53
CA ILE A 49 -6.09 -15.98 -16.81
C ILE A 49 -4.84 -15.14 -16.60
N ALA A 50 -4.31 -14.47 -17.64
CA ALA A 50 -3.14 -13.62 -17.51
C ALA A 50 -3.31 -12.54 -16.43
N LEU A 51 -4.49 -11.90 -16.42
CA LEU A 51 -4.83 -10.86 -15.46
C LEU A 51 -5.03 -11.39 -14.03
N GLU A 52 -5.58 -12.60 -13.88
CA GLU A 52 -5.66 -13.27 -12.58
C GLU A 52 -4.27 -13.61 -12.03
N GLN A 53 -3.39 -14.14 -12.87
CA GLN A 53 -2.03 -14.50 -12.49
C GLN A 53 -1.19 -13.28 -12.10
N VAL A 54 -1.26 -12.19 -12.87
CA VAL A 54 -0.53 -10.96 -12.53
C VAL A 54 -1.02 -10.36 -11.21
N LYS A 55 -2.34 -10.38 -10.96
CA LYS A 55 -2.91 -9.93 -9.68
C LYS A 55 -2.44 -10.77 -8.52
N ARG A 56 -2.39 -12.10 -8.68
CA ARG A 56 -1.88 -13.00 -7.65
C ARG A 56 -0.42 -12.70 -7.33
N LEU A 57 0.44 -12.57 -8.34
CA LEU A 57 1.86 -12.25 -8.16
C LEU A 57 2.05 -10.91 -7.43
N LEU A 58 1.29 -9.89 -7.81
CA LEU A 58 1.32 -8.59 -7.13
C LEU A 58 0.91 -8.72 -5.66
N LEU A 59 -0.16 -9.43 -5.36
CA LEU A 59 -0.63 -9.63 -3.97
C LEU A 59 0.37 -10.44 -3.12
N GLU A 60 1.04 -11.43 -3.71
CA GLU A 60 2.09 -12.20 -3.03
C GLU A 60 3.30 -11.33 -2.67
N GLU A 61 3.75 -10.48 -3.60
CA GLU A 61 4.85 -9.54 -3.37
C GLU A 61 4.48 -8.47 -2.33
N LEU A 62 3.28 -7.91 -2.43
CA LEU A 62 2.75 -6.93 -1.47
C LEU A 62 2.62 -7.53 -0.06
N GLY A 63 2.12 -8.76 0.03
CA GLY A 63 2.03 -9.50 1.28
C GLY A 63 3.40 -9.73 1.91
N THR A 64 4.39 -10.13 1.11
CA THR A 64 5.78 -10.32 1.55
C THR A 64 6.40 -9.03 2.07
N TYR A 65 6.23 -7.94 1.32
CA TYR A 65 6.71 -6.61 1.72
C TYR A 65 6.10 -6.18 3.06
N LEU A 66 4.78 -6.28 3.20
CA LEU A 66 4.12 -5.89 4.44
C LEU A 66 4.56 -6.74 5.63
N ILE A 67 4.73 -8.05 5.46
CA ILE A 67 5.24 -8.93 6.52
C ILE A 67 6.65 -8.47 6.95
N SER A 68 7.55 -8.21 5.99
CA SER A 68 8.91 -7.77 6.29
C SER A 68 8.95 -6.43 7.04
N GLU A 69 8.15 -5.44 6.62
CA GLU A 69 8.07 -4.13 7.31
C GLU A 69 7.45 -4.25 8.71
N THR A 70 6.45 -5.13 8.87
CA THR A 70 5.76 -5.32 10.15
C THR A 70 6.64 -6.02 11.18
N GLU A 71 7.46 -6.99 10.74
CA GLU A 71 8.49 -7.63 11.57
C GLU A 71 9.50 -6.58 12.08
N VAL A 72 9.94 -5.68 11.20
CA VAL A 72 10.89 -4.61 11.53
C VAL A 72 10.27 -3.52 12.45
N LYS A 73 8.95 -3.27 12.35
CA LYS A 73 8.25 -2.16 13.05
C LYS A 73 7.42 -2.54 14.28
N ASN A 74 7.80 -3.57 15.05
CA ASN A 74 7.23 -3.91 16.38
C ASN A 74 6.10 -4.97 16.43
N PHE A 75 6.04 -5.97 15.54
CA PHE A 75 5.39 -7.29 15.79
C PHE A 75 3.91 -7.29 16.28
N ARG A 76 3.08 -6.27 15.98
CA ARG A 76 1.72 -6.15 16.55
C ARG A 76 0.55 -6.31 15.58
N LEU A 77 0.79 -6.81 14.36
CA LEU A 77 -0.30 -7.12 13.42
C LEU A 77 -0.37 -8.62 13.17
N THR A 78 -1.58 -9.18 13.24
CA THR A 78 -1.82 -10.56 12.83
C THR A 78 -1.86 -10.66 11.29
N LYS A 79 -1.57 -11.84 10.73
CA LYS A 79 -1.62 -12.08 9.26
C LYS A 79 -2.95 -11.63 8.63
N ASP A 80 -4.06 -11.84 9.33
CA ASP A 80 -5.39 -11.47 8.86
C ASP A 80 -5.58 -9.94 8.80
N GLN A 81 -4.98 -9.21 9.73
CA GLN A 81 -5.00 -7.74 9.73
C GLN A 81 -4.16 -7.18 8.59
N ILE A 82 -2.97 -7.75 8.33
CA ILE A 82 -2.12 -7.34 7.19
C ILE A 82 -2.89 -7.53 5.87
N THR A 83 -3.55 -8.67 5.71
CA THR A 83 -4.35 -8.99 4.51
C THR A 83 -5.56 -8.06 4.35
N THR A 84 -6.21 -7.70 5.46
CA THR A 84 -7.35 -6.78 5.45
C THR A 84 -6.94 -5.34 5.14
N TYR A 85 -5.82 -4.86 5.71
CA TYR A 85 -5.31 -3.52 5.43
C TYR A 85 -4.77 -3.38 4.02
N SER A 86 -4.09 -4.41 3.49
CA SER A 86 -3.63 -4.41 2.10
C SER A 86 -4.79 -4.40 1.11
N ALA A 87 -5.87 -5.14 1.37
CA ALA A 87 -7.05 -5.11 0.52
C ALA A 87 -7.79 -3.75 0.54
N GLY A 88 -7.66 -2.95 1.60
CA GLY A 88 -8.38 -1.68 1.77
C GLY A 88 -7.62 -0.41 1.35
N VAL A 89 -6.28 -0.43 1.34
CA VAL A 89 -5.43 0.76 1.08
C VAL A 89 -4.71 0.71 -0.27
N VAL A 90 -4.63 -0.46 -0.91
CA VAL A 90 -3.91 -0.64 -2.17
C VAL A 90 -4.80 -0.29 -3.37
N SER A 91 -4.33 0.63 -4.21
CA SER A 91 -4.91 0.88 -5.53
C SER A 91 -4.20 0.02 -6.57
N ALA A 92 -4.97 -0.64 -7.43
CA ALA A 92 -4.45 -1.43 -8.56
C ALA A 92 -4.88 -0.79 -9.87
N GLU A 93 -3.91 -0.45 -10.70
CA GLU A 93 -4.12 0.10 -12.05
C GLU A 93 -3.45 -0.81 -13.08
N VAL A 94 -4.12 -1.00 -14.22
CA VAL A 94 -3.54 -1.74 -15.34
C VAL A 94 -2.77 -0.75 -16.20
N VAL A 95 -1.45 -0.80 -16.13
CA VAL A 95 -0.55 0.17 -16.78
C VAL A 95 -0.43 -0.07 -18.28
N ASP A 96 -0.42 -1.34 -18.71
CA ASP A 96 -0.39 -1.71 -20.13
C ASP A 96 -1.21 -2.98 -20.39
N LEU A 97 -1.91 -2.97 -21.53
CA LEU A 97 -2.65 -4.09 -22.10
C LEU A 97 -2.12 -4.28 -23.52
N CYS A 98 -1.07 -5.09 -23.66
CA CYS A 98 -0.65 -5.60 -24.96
C CYS A 98 -1.71 -6.54 -25.55
#